data_AF-A0A941AVB2-F1
#
_entry.id   AF-A0A941AVB2-F1
#
_cell.length_a   1.000
_cell.length_b   1.000
_cell.length_c   1.000
_cell.angle_alpha   90.00
_cell.angle_beta   90.00
_cell.angle_gamma   90.00
#
_symmetry.space_group_name_H-M   'P 1'
#
loop_
_entity.id
_entity.type
_entity.pdbx_description
1 polymer ?
#
loop_
_entity_poly.entity_id
_entity_poly.type
_entity_poly.pdbx_seq_one_letter_code
_entity_poly.pdbx_strand_id
1 'polypeptide(L)'
;MKNLLLIGTMLLCLQSYSQTQPFPANITFQNGIMASSKNSQDAVNNYTIWKTNFVESCSNGRYRIKFDDPNQTVSEGIGYGMLLSVYAADKTLFDGLWLYYKDNVNSNAVMNWKINGCSGTIGQNGATDAELDAAFALIVADFQWASAGTINYKNDAKSLIAAIKAHEVEANTYVLKPGDQFGGSQITNPSYFSPAYCRTFGNFTNDSTFWNAVAAKSYTVINNNLAQNSAIGGLVSDWCMESGAYSSQASGYNKAGKSYSYDAARTPWRIAVDYVWYGNADAKTYSKKSSDFVRVNLGGSANIKDGYNQDGSLSGQYHNATFVGAFACAAMGGENQTHLTTSYNDLNSLGEPTSYFNQTLKTLYLFLLTGNFYLPQNATLSTGDFELEKSAVTLYPNPSTTEFTVSAPQESMISVISSQGSLVLQQKATSERTTINLANQSAGVYFIKISHDNKSITKKVILK
;
A
#
# COMPACT_ATOMS: atom_id res chain seq x y z
N MET A 1 -65.30 -7.41 -7.15
CA MET A 1 -63.90 -7.86 -6.95
C MET A 1 -62.97 -6.88 -7.65
N LYS A 2 -62.39 -5.92 -6.92
CA LYS A 2 -61.31 -5.07 -7.41
C LYS A 2 -60.11 -5.38 -6.53
N ASN A 3 -59.14 -6.11 -7.08
CA ASN A 3 -57.91 -6.47 -6.39
C ASN A 3 -57.03 -5.22 -6.25
N LEU A 4 -56.80 -4.82 -4.99
CA LEU A 4 -55.85 -3.78 -4.63
C LEU A 4 -54.45 -4.41 -4.63
N LEU A 5 -53.61 -4.04 -5.60
CA LEU A 5 -52.20 -4.44 -5.65
C LEU A 5 -51.44 -3.54 -4.66
N LEU A 6 -51.02 -4.08 -3.51
CA LEU A 6 -50.06 -3.42 -2.63
C LEU A 6 -48.66 -3.56 -3.27
N ILE A 7 -48.12 -2.46 -3.80
CA ILE A 7 -46.71 -2.36 -4.18
C ILE A 7 -45.93 -2.05 -2.91
N GLY A 8 -45.33 -3.08 -2.31
CA GLY A 8 -44.38 -2.92 -1.23
C GLY A 8 -43.07 -2.35 -1.77
N THR A 9 -42.80 -1.08 -1.49
CA THR A 9 -41.48 -0.47 -1.67
C THR A 9 -40.52 -1.07 -0.65
N MET A 10 -39.70 -2.05 -1.06
CA MET A 10 -38.49 -2.39 -0.32
C MET A 10 -37.55 -1.18 -0.35
N LEU A 11 -37.46 -0.45 0.76
CA LEU A 11 -36.33 0.43 1.00
C LEU A 11 -35.09 -0.46 1.22
N LEU A 12 -34.31 -0.66 0.15
CA LEU A 12 -32.92 -1.07 0.28
C LEU A 12 -32.17 0.05 1.02
N CYS A 13 -31.95 -0.14 2.32
CA CYS A 13 -30.97 0.64 3.07
C CYS A 13 -29.58 0.31 2.53
N LEU A 14 -29.16 1.02 1.48
CA LEU A 14 -27.76 1.07 1.08
C LEU A 14 -27.02 1.77 2.22
N GLN A 15 -26.17 1.03 2.93
CA GLN A 15 -25.21 1.64 3.84
C GLN A 15 -24.22 2.44 2.98
N SER A 16 -24.45 3.74 2.85
CA SER A 16 -23.50 4.65 2.23
C SER A 16 -22.41 4.99 3.25
N TYR A 17 -21.24 4.38 3.09
CA TYR A 17 -20.06 4.83 3.80
C TYR A 17 -19.57 6.14 3.19
N SER A 18 -19.23 7.12 4.02
CA SER A 18 -18.55 8.33 3.52
C SER A 18 -17.19 7.90 2.95
N GLN A 19 -16.95 8.21 1.67
CA GLN A 19 -15.76 7.81 0.96
C GLN A 19 -15.02 9.04 0.45
N THR A 20 -13.70 9.10 0.62
CA THR A 20 -12.90 10.27 0.24
C THR A 20 -12.76 10.40 -1.28
N GLN A 21 -12.48 9.31 -1.99
CA GLN A 21 -12.21 9.33 -3.43
C GLN A 21 -13.04 8.27 -4.19
N PRO A 22 -14.07 8.65 -4.95
CA PRO A 22 -14.89 7.68 -5.68
C PRO A 22 -14.11 6.98 -6.79
N PHE A 23 -14.56 5.75 -7.12
CA PHE A 23 -14.13 5.02 -8.31
C PHE A 23 -15.09 5.25 -9.48
N PRO A 24 -14.61 5.54 -10.70
CA PRO A 24 -13.21 5.78 -11.06
C PRO A 24 -12.68 7.16 -10.59
N ALA A 25 -11.44 7.17 -10.11
CA ALA A 25 -10.76 8.36 -9.60
C ALA A 25 -10.17 9.25 -10.70
N ASN A 26 -9.73 8.65 -11.83
CA ASN A 26 -9.24 9.37 -13.02
C ASN A 26 -8.11 10.38 -12.74
N ILE A 27 -7.19 10.04 -11.83
CA ILE A 27 -6.06 10.88 -11.48
C ILE A 27 -5.11 11.01 -12.67
N THR A 28 -4.72 12.24 -12.98
CA THR A 28 -3.59 12.50 -13.88
C THR A 28 -2.32 12.57 -13.04
N PHE A 29 -1.38 11.66 -13.30
CA PHE A 29 -0.10 11.66 -12.59
C PHE A 29 0.74 12.88 -12.99
N GLN A 30 1.44 13.46 -12.01
CA GLN A 30 2.34 14.60 -12.24
C GLN A 30 3.64 14.19 -12.93
N ASN A 31 4.03 12.92 -12.80
CA ASN A 31 5.24 12.37 -13.38
C ASN A 31 4.89 11.34 -14.47
N GLY A 32 5.68 11.34 -15.54
CA GLY A 32 5.52 10.42 -16.66
C GLY A 32 4.40 10.79 -17.64
N ILE A 33 4.09 9.84 -18.51
CA ILE A 33 3.04 9.98 -19.53
C ILE A 33 1.93 8.96 -19.27
N MET A 34 0.73 9.26 -19.75
CA MET A 34 -0.42 8.36 -19.71
C MET A 34 -0.93 8.09 -21.12
N ALA A 35 -1.51 6.93 -21.38
CA ALA A 35 -2.05 6.60 -22.70
C ALA A 35 -3.09 7.64 -23.15
N SER A 36 -3.04 8.02 -24.42
CA SER A 36 -3.97 8.99 -25.00
C SER A 36 -5.38 8.40 -25.19
N SER A 37 -5.47 7.08 -25.39
CA SER A 37 -6.73 6.33 -25.50
C SER A 37 -7.25 5.79 -24.16
N LYS A 38 -6.64 6.17 -23.03
CA LYS A 38 -7.05 5.65 -21.71
C LYS A 38 -8.54 5.90 -21.46
N ASN A 39 -9.22 4.89 -20.94
CA ASN A 39 -10.63 4.94 -20.62
C ASN A 39 -10.87 4.27 -19.27
N SER A 40 -11.40 5.02 -18.31
CA SER A 40 -11.69 4.52 -16.97
C SER A 40 -12.73 3.40 -16.94
N GLN A 41 -13.58 3.32 -17.97
CA GLN A 41 -14.52 2.22 -18.12
C GLN A 41 -13.80 0.88 -18.31
N ASP A 42 -12.58 0.87 -18.88
CA ASP A 42 -11.79 -0.35 -18.99
C ASP A 42 -11.40 -0.89 -17.61
N ALA A 43 -11.05 0.00 -16.66
CA ALA A 43 -10.80 -0.38 -15.27
C ALA A 43 -12.07 -0.91 -14.58
N VAL A 44 -13.21 -0.23 -14.76
CA VAL A 44 -14.51 -0.65 -14.19
C VAL A 44 -14.94 -2.04 -14.70
N ASN A 45 -14.82 -2.25 -16.01
CA ASN A 45 -15.17 -3.52 -16.64
C ASN A 45 -14.27 -4.65 -16.15
N ASN A 46 -12.95 -4.43 -16.09
CA ASN A 46 -12.01 -5.46 -15.64
C ASN A 46 -12.16 -5.77 -14.13
N TYR A 47 -12.47 -4.77 -13.30
CA TYR A 47 -12.82 -5.03 -11.89
C TYR A 47 -14.05 -5.91 -11.76
N THR A 48 -15.09 -5.64 -12.56
CA THR A 48 -16.32 -6.44 -12.57
C THR A 48 -16.05 -7.88 -13.01
N ILE A 49 -15.25 -8.08 -14.07
CA ILE A 49 -14.83 -9.39 -14.56
C ILE A 49 -14.04 -10.13 -13.46
N TRP A 50 -13.02 -9.48 -12.90
CA TRP A 50 -12.19 -10.07 -11.85
C TRP A 50 -13.03 -10.47 -10.62
N LYS A 51 -13.87 -9.55 -10.12
CA LYS A 51 -14.71 -9.79 -8.94
C LYS A 51 -15.66 -10.97 -9.18
N THR A 52 -16.27 -11.05 -10.36
CA THR A 52 -17.20 -12.14 -10.71
C THR A 52 -16.49 -13.49 -10.76
N ASN A 53 -15.26 -13.55 -11.28
CA ASN A 53 -14.57 -14.82 -11.51
C ASN A 53 -13.80 -15.32 -10.28
N PHE A 54 -13.24 -14.44 -9.45
CA PHE A 54 -12.26 -14.84 -8.44
C PHE A 54 -12.69 -14.59 -7.00
N VAL A 55 -13.63 -13.68 -6.72
CA VAL A 55 -14.09 -13.46 -5.35
C VAL A 55 -15.06 -14.56 -4.93
N GLU A 56 -14.81 -15.14 -3.77
CA GLU A 56 -15.72 -16.10 -3.13
C GLU A 56 -16.03 -15.65 -1.70
N SER A 57 -17.32 -15.69 -1.33
CA SER A 57 -17.76 -15.43 0.03
C SER A 57 -17.48 -16.61 0.95
N CYS A 58 -16.96 -16.33 2.13
CA CYS A 58 -16.80 -17.26 3.23
C CYS A 58 -17.80 -16.92 4.37
N SER A 59 -17.82 -17.74 5.42
CA SER A 59 -18.65 -17.48 6.61
C SER A 59 -18.25 -16.18 7.33
N ASN A 60 -19.17 -15.61 8.11
CA ASN A 60 -18.92 -14.46 9.00
C ASN A 60 -18.38 -13.20 8.28
N GLY A 61 -18.85 -12.96 7.04
CA GLY A 61 -18.49 -11.78 6.28
C GLY A 61 -17.05 -11.76 5.77
N ARG A 62 -16.39 -12.93 5.71
CA ARG A 62 -15.06 -13.07 5.09
C ARG A 62 -15.22 -13.24 3.59
N TYR A 63 -14.22 -12.80 2.83
CA TYR A 63 -14.09 -13.11 1.42
C TYR A 63 -12.69 -13.67 1.18
N ARG A 64 -12.55 -14.52 0.16
CA ARG A 64 -11.27 -14.99 -0.35
C ARG A 64 -11.16 -14.75 -1.85
N ILE A 65 -9.95 -14.83 -2.36
CA ILE A 65 -9.67 -14.83 -3.80
C ILE A 65 -9.29 -16.25 -4.23
N LYS A 66 -10.03 -16.81 -5.18
CA LYS A 66 -9.73 -18.11 -5.79
C LYS A 66 -8.44 -18.02 -6.60
N PHE A 67 -7.53 -18.94 -6.34
CA PHE A 67 -6.28 -19.12 -7.08
C PHE A 67 -6.50 -19.96 -8.36
N ASP A 68 -5.42 -20.32 -9.07
CA ASP A 68 -5.48 -21.19 -10.25
C ASP A 68 -6.13 -22.55 -9.96
N ASP A 69 -5.83 -23.14 -8.79
CA ASP A 69 -6.73 -24.13 -8.18
C ASP A 69 -7.83 -23.36 -7.44
N PRO A 70 -9.10 -23.41 -7.92
CA PRO A 70 -10.18 -22.62 -7.34
C PRO A 70 -10.51 -23.02 -5.90
N ASN A 71 -10.07 -24.19 -5.43
CA ASN A 71 -10.23 -24.61 -4.03
C ASN A 71 -9.20 -23.98 -3.10
N GLN A 72 -8.20 -23.27 -3.65
CA GLN A 72 -7.08 -22.71 -2.90
C GLN A 72 -7.07 -21.19 -2.99
N THR A 73 -6.37 -20.58 -2.06
CA THR A 73 -6.12 -19.15 -2.00
C THR A 73 -4.66 -18.95 -1.60
N VAL A 74 -4.00 -17.99 -2.23
CA VAL A 74 -2.65 -17.55 -1.85
C VAL A 74 -2.71 -16.14 -1.25
N SER A 75 -1.78 -15.82 -0.34
CA SER A 75 -1.71 -14.49 0.29
C SER A 75 -1.54 -13.38 -0.76
N GLU A 76 -0.79 -13.64 -1.84
CA GLU A 76 -0.66 -12.74 -3.00
C GLU A 76 -2.03 -12.32 -3.54
N GLY A 77 -2.94 -13.28 -3.74
CA GLY A 77 -4.29 -13.01 -4.23
C GLY A 77 -5.11 -12.17 -3.26
N ILE A 78 -4.92 -12.36 -1.95
CA ILE A 78 -5.55 -11.52 -0.93
C ILE A 78 -5.01 -10.08 -1.00
N GLY A 79 -3.68 -9.90 -1.08
CA GLY A 79 -3.06 -8.59 -1.27
C GLY A 79 -3.58 -7.86 -2.51
N TYR A 80 -3.61 -8.54 -3.66
CA TYR A 80 -4.19 -8.01 -4.90
C TYR A 80 -5.67 -7.67 -4.76
N GLY A 81 -6.46 -8.54 -4.12
CA GLY A 81 -7.88 -8.30 -3.89
C GLY A 81 -8.12 -7.09 -2.99
N MET A 82 -7.29 -6.90 -1.95
CA MET A 82 -7.36 -5.72 -1.09
C MET A 82 -7.04 -4.44 -1.86
N LEU A 83 -6.00 -4.44 -2.71
CA LEU A 83 -5.69 -3.31 -3.58
C LEU A 83 -6.84 -3.00 -4.56
N LEU A 84 -7.37 -4.00 -5.24
CA LEU A 84 -8.46 -3.81 -6.21
C LEU A 84 -9.72 -3.29 -5.54
N SER A 85 -10.13 -3.89 -4.42
CA SER A 85 -11.35 -3.49 -3.71
C SER A 85 -11.25 -2.10 -3.08
N VAL A 86 -10.12 -1.72 -2.50
CA VAL A 86 -9.96 -0.39 -1.89
C VAL A 86 -10.01 0.73 -2.94
N TYR A 87 -9.35 0.56 -4.09
CA TYR A 87 -9.39 1.54 -5.18
C TYR A 87 -10.73 1.54 -5.93
N ALA A 88 -11.44 0.40 -5.96
CA ALA A 88 -12.81 0.33 -6.48
C ALA A 88 -13.86 0.90 -5.50
N ALA A 89 -13.43 1.39 -4.34
CA ALA A 89 -14.28 1.85 -3.23
C ALA A 89 -15.29 0.78 -2.74
N ASP A 90 -14.91 -0.50 -2.83
CA ASP A 90 -15.73 -1.65 -2.43
C ASP A 90 -15.43 -2.07 -0.99
N LYS A 91 -15.94 -1.29 -0.04
CA LYS A 91 -15.63 -1.43 1.39
C LYS A 91 -15.97 -2.81 1.95
N THR A 92 -17.12 -3.38 1.58
CA THR A 92 -17.56 -4.68 2.09
C THR A 92 -16.60 -5.79 1.70
N LEU A 93 -16.16 -5.80 0.42
CA LEU A 93 -15.18 -6.76 -0.03
C LEU A 93 -13.83 -6.54 0.66
N PHE A 94 -13.37 -5.28 0.74
CA PHE A 94 -12.11 -4.94 1.39
C PHE A 94 -12.06 -5.43 2.84
N ASP A 95 -13.08 -5.09 3.63
CA ASP A 95 -13.15 -5.45 5.05
C ASP A 95 -13.14 -6.98 5.24
N GLY A 96 -13.87 -7.72 4.41
CA GLY A 96 -13.92 -9.17 4.52
C GLY A 96 -12.66 -9.88 4.02
N LEU A 97 -11.93 -9.31 3.05
CA LEU A 97 -10.60 -9.79 2.65
C LEU A 97 -9.57 -9.55 3.75
N TRP A 98 -9.61 -8.38 4.41
CA TRP A 98 -8.71 -8.08 5.52
C TRP A 98 -8.99 -8.97 6.75
N LEU A 99 -10.26 -9.24 7.06
CA LEU A 99 -10.61 -10.19 8.11
C LEU A 99 -10.14 -11.61 7.77
N TYR A 100 -10.27 -12.03 6.51
CA TYR A 100 -9.73 -13.30 6.05
C TYR A 100 -8.20 -13.36 6.17
N TYR A 101 -7.48 -12.28 5.82
CA TYR A 101 -6.03 -12.17 6.04
C TYR A 101 -5.69 -12.42 7.52
N LYS A 102 -6.36 -11.71 8.43
CA LYS A 102 -6.13 -11.83 9.89
C LYS A 102 -6.46 -13.21 10.45
N ASP A 103 -7.48 -13.89 9.91
CA ASP A 103 -7.84 -15.24 10.33
C ASP A 103 -6.76 -16.29 9.96
N ASN A 104 -5.80 -15.95 9.07
CA ASN A 104 -4.82 -16.86 8.50
C ASN A 104 -3.35 -16.46 8.77
N VAL A 105 -3.08 -15.56 9.71
CA VAL A 105 -1.71 -15.15 10.08
C VAL A 105 -0.94 -16.23 10.84
N ASN A 106 0.38 -16.21 10.68
CA ASN A 106 1.32 -17.02 11.45
C ASN A 106 1.74 -16.31 12.75
N SER A 107 2.72 -16.87 13.48
CA SER A 107 3.22 -16.30 14.74
C SER A 107 3.93 -14.95 14.61
N ASN A 108 4.37 -14.58 13.41
CA ASN A 108 5.00 -13.29 13.10
C ASN A 108 3.97 -12.24 12.62
N ALA A 109 2.67 -12.55 12.73
CA ALA A 109 1.56 -11.69 12.32
C ALA A 109 1.51 -11.37 10.81
N VAL A 110 2.12 -12.22 9.98
CA VAL A 110 2.00 -12.19 8.50
C VAL A 110 1.18 -13.39 8.02
N MET A 111 0.49 -13.27 6.88
CA MET A 111 -0.44 -14.31 6.42
C MET A 111 0.30 -15.54 5.90
N ASN A 112 -0.13 -16.74 6.31
CA ASN A 112 0.38 -17.97 5.70
C ASN A 112 0.08 -17.98 4.19
N TRP A 113 1.09 -18.23 3.36
CA TRP A 113 1.03 -17.93 1.94
C TRP A 113 0.01 -18.77 1.16
N LYS A 114 -0.47 -19.91 1.71
CA LYS A 114 -1.44 -20.76 1.02
C LYS A 114 -2.48 -21.43 1.93
N ILE A 115 -3.75 -21.23 1.60
CA ILE A 115 -4.92 -21.69 2.35
C ILE A 115 -5.83 -22.56 1.46
N ASN A 116 -6.43 -23.59 2.06
CA ASN A 116 -7.38 -24.51 1.43
C ASN A 116 -8.80 -23.90 1.37
N GLY A 117 -8.94 -22.80 0.63
CA GLY A 117 -10.22 -22.13 0.42
C GLY A 117 -10.55 -21.22 1.59
N CYS A 118 -11.70 -21.38 2.24
CA CYS A 118 -12.11 -20.48 3.31
C CYS A 118 -11.33 -20.65 4.63
N SER A 119 -10.62 -21.76 4.82
CA SER A 119 -9.80 -22.02 6.01
C SER A 119 -8.83 -23.19 5.77
N GLY A 120 -7.89 -23.41 6.69
CA GLY A 120 -6.99 -24.57 6.66
C GLY A 120 -5.71 -24.25 5.91
N THR A 121 -4.67 -23.91 6.65
CA THR A 121 -3.33 -23.62 6.11
C THR A 121 -2.71 -24.86 5.47
N ILE A 122 -2.30 -24.72 4.21
CA ILE A 122 -1.61 -25.78 3.43
C ILE A 122 -0.23 -25.33 2.91
N GLY A 123 0.09 -24.04 3.04
CA GLY A 123 1.44 -23.50 2.88
C GLY A 123 1.69 -22.49 3.98
N GLN A 124 2.71 -22.77 4.81
CA GLN A 124 3.05 -22.00 6.00
C GLN A 124 3.97 -20.83 5.65
N ASN A 125 3.97 -19.82 6.53
CA ASN A 125 4.84 -18.63 6.48
C ASN A 125 4.38 -17.57 5.47
N GLY A 126 4.84 -16.34 5.67
CA GLY A 126 4.54 -15.17 4.85
C GLY A 126 5.25 -15.18 3.50
N ALA A 127 4.70 -14.40 2.58
CA ALA A 127 5.26 -14.12 1.26
C ALA A 127 5.22 -12.60 1.06
N THR A 128 6.40 -11.99 1.11
CA THR A 128 6.54 -10.56 1.39
C THR A 128 5.84 -9.64 0.40
N ASP A 129 5.64 -10.06 -0.85
CA ASP A 129 4.83 -9.30 -1.80
C ASP A 129 3.37 -9.12 -1.34
N ALA A 130 2.77 -10.15 -0.78
CA ALA A 130 1.41 -10.10 -0.24
C ALA A 130 1.29 -9.14 0.94
N GLU A 131 2.26 -9.18 1.85
CA GLU A 131 2.32 -8.32 3.02
C GLU A 131 2.49 -6.84 2.62
N LEU A 132 3.37 -6.55 1.65
CA LEU A 132 3.54 -5.20 1.10
C LEU A 132 2.23 -4.67 0.47
N ASP A 133 1.53 -5.50 -0.30
CA ASP A 133 0.27 -5.13 -0.94
C ASP A 133 -0.84 -4.88 0.09
N ALA A 134 -1.00 -5.78 1.07
CA ALA A 134 -2.00 -5.65 2.13
C ALA A 134 -1.74 -4.41 3.01
N ALA A 135 -0.49 -4.17 3.41
CA ALA A 135 -0.11 -3.01 4.20
C ALA A 135 -0.39 -1.70 3.45
N PHE A 136 -0.03 -1.63 2.17
CA PHE A 136 -0.34 -0.46 1.36
C PHE A 136 -1.86 -0.28 1.17
N ALA A 137 -2.61 -1.36 0.92
CA ALA A 137 -4.05 -1.29 0.77
C ALA A 137 -4.76 -0.78 2.05
N LEU A 138 -4.25 -1.11 3.24
CA LEU A 138 -4.75 -0.57 4.51
C LEU A 138 -4.50 0.94 4.65
N ILE A 139 -3.38 1.46 4.14
CA ILE A 139 -3.13 2.91 4.08
C ILE A 139 -4.17 3.59 3.17
N VAL A 140 -4.46 3.00 2.02
CA VAL A 140 -5.49 3.51 1.11
C VAL A 140 -6.87 3.44 1.78
N ALA A 141 -7.16 2.40 2.57
CA ALA A 141 -8.43 2.25 3.28
C ALA A 141 -8.62 3.30 4.38
N ASP A 142 -7.55 3.63 5.12
CA ASP A 142 -7.56 4.75 6.06
C ASP A 142 -7.85 6.07 5.35
N PHE A 143 -7.24 6.31 4.18
CA PHE A 143 -7.57 7.47 3.36
C PHE A 143 -9.03 7.45 2.88
N GLN A 144 -9.52 6.30 2.43
CA GLN A 144 -10.81 6.17 1.79
C GLN A 144 -11.98 6.32 2.78
N TRP A 145 -11.86 5.72 3.97
CA TRP A 145 -12.99 5.59 4.91
C TRP A 145 -12.67 6.07 6.33
N ALA A 146 -11.45 6.59 6.57
CA ALA A 146 -10.90 6.83 7.91
C ALA A 146 -10.86 5.56 8.78
N SER A 147 -10.22 5.65 9.94
CA SER A 147 -10.13 4.57 10.93
C SER A 147 -11.19 4.64 12.03
N ALA A 148 -12.40 5.11 11.71
CA ALA A 148 -13.48 5.34 12.68
C ALA A 148 -14.50 4.19 12.76
N GLY A 149 -14.37 3.16 11.92
CA GLY A 149 -15.25 2.00 11.89
C GLY A 149 -14.86 0.86 12.84
N THR A 150 -15.40 -0.32 12.59
CA THR A 150 -15.07 -1.56 13.33
C THR A 150 -13.63 -2.04 13.09
N ILE A 151 -13.06 -1.69 11.93
CA ILE A 151 -11.66 -1.96 11.58
C ILE A 151 -10.91 -0.64 11.66
N ASN A 152 -9.81 -0.63 12.41
CA ASN A 152 -8.91 0.50 12.51
C ASN A 152 -7.77 0.31 11.49
N TYR A 153 -8.01 0.74 10.24
CA TYR A 153 -7.08 0.54 9.14
C TYR A 153 -5.69 1.16 9.40
N LYS A 154 -5.62 2.31 10.06
CA LYS A 154 -4.37 2.99 10.42
C LYS A 154 -3.53 2.14 11.37
N ASN A 155 -4.13 1.62 12.44
CA ASN A 155 -3.41 0.79 13.40
C ASN A 155 -3.05 -0.58 12.80
N ASP A 156 -3.94 -1.15 12.00
CA ASP A 156 -3.69 -2.42 11.30
C ASP A 156 -2.54 -2.25 10.28
N ALA A 157 -2.50 -1.16 9.51
CA ALA A 157 -1.39 -0.80 8.63
C ALA A 157 -0.08 -0.64 9.40
N LYS A 158 -0.06 0.17 10.47
CA LYS A 158 1.15 0.37 11.30
C LYS A 158 1.68 -0.96 11.86
N SER A 159 0.77 -1.84 12.29
CA SER A 159 1.15 -3.15 12.84
C SER A 159 1.74 -4.07 11.78
N LEU A 160 1.12 -4.14 10.60
CA LEU A 160 1.64 -4.97 9.51
C LEU A 160 2.98 -4.44 8.97
N ILE A 161 3.12 -3.12 8.82
CA ILE A 161 4.40 -2.49 8.43
C ILE A 161 5.50 -2.80 9.45
N ALA A 162 5.18 -2.81 10.75
CA ALA A 162 6.14 -3.20 11.78
C ALA A 162 6.54 -4.69 11.67
N ALA A 163 5.59 -5.58 11.38
CA ALA A 163 5.87 -7.01 11.15
C ALA A 163 6.77 -7.22 9.93
N ILE A 164 6.50 -6.55 8.81
CA ILE A 164 7.33 -6.58 7.59
C ILE A 164 8.76 -6.12 7.93
N LYS A 165 8.89 -4.98 8.62
CA LYS A 165 10.21 -4.46 9.04
C LYS A 165 10.97 -5.45 9.91
N ALA A 166 10.29 -6.12 10.85
CA ALA A 166 10.92 -7.02 11.82
C ALA A 166 11.31 -8.38 11.22
N HIS A 167 10.52 -8.89 10.28
CA HIS A 167 10.63 -10.29 9.84
C HIS A 167 10.92 -10.46 8.35
N GLU A 168 10.64 -9.46 7.52
CA GLU A 168 10.74 -9.55 6.05
C GLU A 168 11.75 -8.57 5.44
N VAL A 169 12.46 -7.81 6.27
CA VAL A 169 13.64 -7.04 5.86
C VAL A 169 14.86 -7.62 6.56
N GLU A 170 15.89 -7.96 5.80
CA GLU A 170 17.14 -8.45 6.36
C GLU A 170 17.86 -7.31 7.12
N ALA A 171 18.17 -7.57 8.39
CA ALA A 171 18.82 -6.60 9.25
C ALA A 171 20.20 -6.19 8.70
N ASN A 172 20.54 -4.90 8.86
CA ASN A 172 21.81 -4.26 8.45
C ASN A 172 22.05 -4.13 6.93
N THR A 173 21.46 -5.01 6.10
CA THR A 173 21.59 -4.95 4.64
C THR A 173 20.42 -4.24 3.98
N TYR A 174 19.25 -4.19 4.64
CA TYR A 174 17.98 -3.66 4.11
C TYR A 174 17.44 -4.45 2.91
N VAL A 175 17.97 -5.65 2.64
CA VAL A 175 17.48 -6.49 1.56
C VAL A 175 16.09 -7.01 1.93
N LEU A 176 15.12 -6.75 1.06
CA LEU A 176 13.79 -7.31 1.22
C LEU A 176 13.88 -8.84 1.07
N LYS A 177 13.44 -9.56 2.10
CA LYS A 177 13.33 -11.01 2.07
C LYS A 177 12.10 -11.41 1.23
N PRO A 178 12.07 -12.62 0.69
CA PRO A 178 10.90 -13.16 0.02
C PRO A 178 9.80 -13.66 0.96
N GLY A 179 10.11 -13.84 2.25
CA GLY A 179 9.15 -14.20 3.27
C GLY A 179 9.75 -14.05 4.67
N ASP A 180 8.92 -14.23 5.69
CA ASP A 180 9.33 -14.01 7.08
C ASP A 180 10.35 -15.04 7.61
N GLN A 181 10.34 -16.26 7.07
CA GLN A 181 11.22 -17.35 7.54
C GLN A 181 12.50 -17.58 6.72
N PHE A 182 12.69 -16.93 5.57
CA PHE A 182 13.82 -17.25 4.67
C PHE A 182 14.27 -16.06 3.79
N GLY A 183 15.42 -16.25 3.13
CA GLY A 183 15.96 -15.34 2.13
C GLY A 183 16.75 -14.15 2.69
N GLY A 184 16.72 -13.01 1.99
CA GLY A 184 17.61 -11.88 2.25
C GLY A 184 18.74 -11.85 1.22
N SER A 185 19.97 -11.57 1.64
CA SER A 185 21.08 -11.38 0.70
C SER A 185 21.43 -12.62 -0.12
N GLN A 186 21.05 -13.81 0.37
CA GLN A 186 21.31 -15.09 -0.31
C GLN A 186 20.24 -15.48 -1.32
N ILE A 187 19.01 -14.97 -1.18
CA ILE A 187 17.93 -15.15 -2.15
C ILE A 187 16.83 -14.10 -1.90
N THR A 188 16.51 -13.35 -2.93
CA THR A 188 15.45 -12.36 -2.98
C THR A 188 14.79 -12.36 -4.37
N ASN A 189 13.62 -11.73 -4.47
CA ASN A 189 12.81 -11.72 -5.69
C ASN A 189 12.58 -10.26 -6.15
N PRO A 190 13.15 -9.84 -7.29
CA PRO A 190 12.99 -8.49 -7.81
C PRO A 190 11.54 -8.06 -8.01
N SER A 191 10.61 -8.99 -8.24
CA SER A 191 9.20 -8.67 -8.46
C SER A 191 8.46 -8.24 -7.19
N TYR A 192 9.06 -8.46 -6.01
CA TYR A 192 8.50 -8.05 -4.72
C TYR A 192 8.91 -6.61 -4.39
N PHE A 193 9.93 -6.08 -5.05
CA PHE A 193 10.44 -4.75 -4.79
C PHE A 193 9.42 -3.68 -5.16
N SER A 194 8.82 -3.08 -4.13
CA SER A 194 7.87 -1.97 -4.24
C SER A 194 8.41 -0.70 -3.57
N PRO A 195 9.42 -0.02 -4.16
CA PRO A 195 10.04 1.19 -3.59
C PRO A 195 9.03 2.29 -3.25
N ALA A 196 7.99 2.47 -4.09
CA ALA A 196 6.91 3.41 -3.85
C ALA A 196 6.19 3.13 -2.53
N TYR A 197 5.92 1.86 -2.23
CA TYR A 197 5.23 1.47 -0.99
C TYR A 197 6.14 1.67 0.20
N CYS A 198 7.44 1.36 0.08
CA CYS A 198 8.43 1.65 1.11
C CYS A 198 8.42 3.16 1.45
N ARG A 199 8.45 4.05 0.46
CA ARG A 199 8.36 5.51 0.71
C ARG A 199 7.06 5.90 1.42
N THR A 200 5.93 5.33 0.99
CA THR A 200 4.64 5.52 1.66
C THR A 200 4.70 5.05 3.11
N PHE A 201 5.27 3.87 3.39
CA PHE A 201 5.41 3.34 4.75
C PHE A 201 6.28 4.25 5.61
N GLY A 202 7.39 4.73 5.07
CA GLY A 202 8.29 5.67 5.73
C GLY A 202 7.61 6.97 6.15
N ASN A 203 6.72 7.50 5.30
CA ASN A 203 5.92 8.67 5.65
C ASN A 203 4.83 8.31 6.68
N PHE A 204 4.06 7.25 6.42
CA PHE A 204 2.92 6.83 7.25
C PHE A 204 3.30 6.43 8.67
N THR A 205 4.51 5.89 8.86
CA THR A 205 5.04 5.46 10.16
C THR A 205 6.06 6.41 10.77
N ASN A 206 6.35 7.54 10.10
CA ASN A 206 7.42 8.48 10.48
C ASN A 206 8.80 7.79 10.65
N ASP A 207 9.11 6.86 9.74
CA ASP A 207 10.37 6.11 9.68
C ASP A 207 10.95 6.15 8.26
N SER A 208 11.00 7.36 7.70
CA SER A 208 11.39 7.58 6.31
C SER A 208 12.84 7.15 6.04
N THR A 209 13.73 7.28 7.02
CA THR A 209 15.14 6.86 6.87
C THR A 209 15.26 5.37 6.61
N PHE A 210 14.61 4.54 7.42
CA PHE A 210 14.67 3.08 7.26
C PHE A 210 14.06 2.65 5.93
N TRP A 211 12.84 3.09 5.63
CA TRP A 211 12.14 2.63 4.44
C TRP A 211 12.73 3.18 3.14
N ASN A 212 13.32 4.38 3.15
CA ASN A 212 14.11 4.86 2.02
C ASN A 212 15.37 4.02 1.79
N ALA A 213 15.99 3.48 2.85
CA ALA A 213 17.13 2.56 2.71
C ALA A 213 16.70 1.22 2.07
N VAL A 214 15.54 0.67 2.45
CA VAL A 214 14.95 -0.50 1.78
C VAL A 214 14.66 -0.21 0.31
N ALA A 215 14.00 0.92 0.01
CA ALA A 215 13.73 1.34 -1.37
C ALA A 215 15.00 1.48 -2.22
N ALA A 216 16.05 2.10 -1.67
CA ALA A 216 17.34 2.25 -2.35
C ALA A 216 18.06 0.90 -2.54
N LYS A 217 17.97 0.00 -1.56
CA LYS A 217 18.52 -1.36 -1.66
C LYS A 217 17.84 -2.14 -2.79
N SER A 218 16.52 -2.02 -2.97
CA SER A 218 15.81 -2.64 -4.10
C SER A 218 16.39 -2.23 -5.45
N TYR A 219 16.65 -0.94 -5.69
CA TYR A 219 17.29 -0.48 -6.92
C TYR A 219 18.73 -0.98 -7.06
N THR A 220 19.46 -1.08 -5.96
CA THR A 220 20.83 -1.64 -5.95
C THR A 220 20.81 -3.09 -6.40
N VAL A 221 19.92 -3.93 -5.86
CA VAL A 221 19.81 -5.34 -6.22
C VAL A 221 19.35 -5.52 -7.67
N ILE A 222 18.37 -4.72 -8.13
CA ILE A 222 17.95 -4.71 -9.55
C ILE A 222 19.14 -4.41 -10.46
N ASN A 223 19.86 -3.33 -10.19
CA ASN A 223 20.98 -2.90 -11.03
C ASN A 223 22.13 -3.94 -11.01
N ASN A 224 22.40 -4.53 -9.85
CA ASN A 224 23.34 -5.62 -9.71
C ASN A 224 22.93 -6.82 -10.56
N ASN A 225 21.66 -7.25 -10.49
CA ASN A 225 21.17 -8.40 -11.27
C ASN A 225 21.28 -8.16 -12.77
N LEU A 226 20.94 -6.96 -13.23
CA LEU A 226 21.08 -6.60 -14.64
C LEU A 226 22.54 -6.61 -15.09
N ALA A 227 23.45 -6.04 -14.27
CA ALA A 227 24.86 -5.96 -14.60
C ALA A 227 25.57 -7.31 -14.57
N GLN A 228 25.39 -8.09 -13.49
CA GLN A 228 26.05 -9.39 -13.30
C GLN A 228 25.70 -10.39 -14.40
N ASN A 229 24.47 -10.34 -14.91
CA ASN A 229 23.97 -11.31 -15.88
C ASN A 229 23.93 -10.76 -17.30
N SER A 230 24.55 -9.60 -17.56
CA SER A 230 24.53 -8.92 -18.87
C SER A 230 23.12 -8.77 -19.44
N ALA A 231 22.15 -8.49 -18.57
CA ALA A 231 20.75 -8.46 -18.93
C ALA A 231 20.43 -7.23 -19.79
N ILE A 232 19.61 -7.41 -20.82
CA ILE A 232 19.11 -6.31 -21.63
C ILE A 232 17.68 -5.93 -21.21
N GLY A 233 17.26 -4.72 -21.58
CA GLY A 233 15.84 -4.36 -21.52
C GLY A 233 15.20 -4.34 -20.14
N GLY A 234 15.99 -4.27 -19.07
CA GLY A 234 15.47 -4.38 -17.70
C GLY A 234 14.97 -5.78 -17.34
N LEU A 235 15.37 -6.83 -18.07
CA LEU A 235 14.96 -8.20 -17.82
C LEU A 235 15.67 -8.79 -16.59
N VAL A 236 15.17 -8.47 -15.40
CA VAL A 236 15.62 -9.10 -14.14
C VAL A 236 15.27 -10.59 -14.11
N SER A 237 16.06 -11.39 -13.38
CA SER A 237 15.71 -12.79 -13.13
C SER A 237 14.64 -12.90 -12.04
N ASP A 238 13.84 -13.97 -12.05
CA ASP A 238 12.82 -14.22 -11.02
C ASP A 238 13.41 -14.24 -9.61
N TRP A 239 14.59 -14.84 -9.45
CA TRP A 239 15.28 -14.96 -8.17
C TRP A 239 16.76 -14.62 -8.31
N CYS A 240 17.32 -13.90 -7.34
CA CYS A 240 18.73 -13.54 -7.32
C CYS A 240 19.26 -13.35 -5.88
N MET A 241 20.57 -13.27 -5.74
CA MET A 241 21.24 -12.79 -4.53
C MET A 241 21.26 -11.25 -4.51
N GLU A 242 21.56 -10.63 -3.37
CA GLU A 242 21.78 -9.18 -3.28
C GLU A 242 22.87 -8.69 -4.26
N SER A 243 23.90 -9.51 -4.47
CA SER A 243 24.98 -9.25 -5.42
C SER A 243 24.52 -9.22 -6.88
N GLY A 244 23.29 -9.62 -7.17
CA GLY A 244 22.72 -9.77 -8.51
C GLY A 244 22.94 -11.13 -9.15
N ALA A 245 23.84 -11.96 -8.61
CA ALA A 245 24.09 -13.30 -9.11
C ALA A 245 22.86 -14.22 -8.94
N TYR A 246 22.76 -15.27 -9.75
CA TYR A 246 21.76 -16.32 -9.54
C TYR A 246 21.96 -17.00 -8.18
N SER A 247 20.88 -17.21 -7.44
CA SER A 247 20.94 -17.93 -6.17
C SER A 247 20.91 -19.45 -6.39
N SER A 248 21.79 -20.19 -5.75
CA SER A 248 21.72 -21.66 -5.70
C SER A 248 20.49 -22.16 -4.93
N GLN A 249 19.93 -21.33 -4.04
CA GLN A 249 18.70 -21.63 -3.30
C GLN A 249 17.46 -21.57 -4.21
N ALA A 250 17.58 -21.00 -5.42
CA ALA A 250 16.48 -20.91 -6.36
C ALA A 250 16.27 -22.19 -7.21
N SER A 251 17.00 -23.28 -6.92
CA SER A 251 16.96 -24.52 -7.73
C SER A 251 15.59 -25.19 -7.84
N GLY A 252 14.71 -25.01 -6.86
CA GLY A 252 13.33 -25.53 -6.87
C GLY A 252 12.33 -24.67 -7.65
N TYR A 253 12.71 -23.47 -8.10
CA TYR A 253 11.83 -22.57 -8.83
C TYR A 253 11.96 -22.78 -10.35
N ASN A 254 10.98 -22.27 -11.09
CA ASN A 254 10.97 -22.34 -12.55
C ASN A 254 12.30 -21.85 -13.14
N LYS A 255 12.92 -22.67 -14.00
CA LYS A 255 14.24 -22.40 -14.62
C LYS A 255 15.32 -22.01 -13.60
N ALA A 256 15.26 -22.56 -12.39
CA ALA A 256 16.11 -22.22 -11.25
C ALA A 256 16.12 -20.71 -10.91
N GLY A 257 15.04 -20.00 -11.24
CA GLY A 257 14.87 -18.57 -11.01
C GLY A 257 15.72 -17.65 -11.90
N LYS A 258 16.33 -18.17 -12.98
CA LYS A 258 17.34 -17.45 -13.78
C LYS A 258 16.78 -16.62 -14.93
N SER A 259 15.51 -16.81 -15.27
CA SER A 259 14.85 -16.13 -16.39
C SER A 259 13.98 -14.97 -15.91
N TYR A 260 13.64 -14.06 -16.83
CA TYR A 260 12.49 -13.17 -16.66
C TYR A 260 11.22 -13.98 -16.97
N SER A 261 10.56 -14.53 -15.94
CA SER A 261 9.30 -15.27 -16.09
C SER A 261 8.18 -14.66 -15.24
N TYR A 262 7.21 -15.47 -14.81
CA TYR A 262 5.96 -14.99 -14.22
C TYR A 262 6.14 -14.24 -12.89
N ASP A 263 7.20 -14.53 -12.14
CA ASP A 263 7.56 -13.70 -11.00
C ASP A 263 8.05 -12.33 -11.48
N ALA A 264 9.20 -12.29 -12.17
CA ALA A 264 9.88 -11.09 -12.64
C ALA A 264 9.00 -10.17 -13.48
N ALA A 265 7.98 -10.71 -14.15
CA ALA A 265 7.02 -9.99 -14.97
C ALA A 265 6.36 -8.81 -14.26
N ARG A 266 6.22 -8.83 -12.93
CA ARG A 266 5.59 -7.74 -12.16
C ARG A 266 6.53 -6.54 -11.92
N THR A 267 7.85 -6.73 -12.06
CA THR A 267 8.86 -5.71 -11.73
C THR A 267 8.66 -4.38 -12.47
N PRO A 268 8.41 -4.35 -13.80
CA PRO A 268 8.16 -3.10 -14.52
C PRO A 268 6.99 -2.30 -13.96
N TRP A 269 5.90 -2.95 -13.54
CA TRP A 269 4.78 -2.28 -12.89
C TRP A 269 5.19 -1.71 -11.53
N ARG A 270 5.78 -2.52 -10.64
CA ARG A 270 6.19 -2.08 -9.29
C ARG A 270 7.12 -0.87 -9.33
N ILE A 271 8.05 -0.85 -10.29
CA ILE A 271 9.00 0.26 -10.46
C ILE A 271 8.36 1.47 -11.12
N ALA A 272 7.46 1.29 -12.10
CA ALA A 272 6.73 2.39 -12.72
C ALA A 272 5.91 3.19 -11.70
N VAL A 273 5.34 2.52 -10.69
CA VAL A 273 4.60 3.19 -9.60
C VAL A 273 5.47 4.21 -8.87
N ASP A 274 6.74 3.91 -8.53
CA ASP A 274 7.62 4.86 -7.84
C ASP A 274 7.93 6.10 -8.70
N TYR A 275 8.00 5.92 -10.03
CA TYR A 275 8.18 7.04 -10.93
C TYR A 275 6.93 7.92 -11.02
N VAL A 276 5.75 7.34 -11.31
CA VAL A 276 4.55 8.16 -11.53
C VAL A 276 4.09 8.87 -10.27
N TRP A 277 4.36 8.31 -9.08
CA TRP A 277 4.02 8.92 -7.80
C TRP A 277 5.07 9.91 -7.29
N TYR A 278 6.35 9.54 -7.33
CA TYR A 278 7.42 10.31 -6.66
C TYR A 278 8.44 10.96 -7.61
N GLY A 279 8.35 10.71 -8.92
CA GLY A 279 9.32 11.22 -9.89
C GLY A 279 10.73 10.66 -9.70
N ASN A 280 10.87 9.48 -9.07
CA ASN A 280 12.16 8.90 -8.76
C ASN A 280 12.99 8.62 -10.03
N ALA A 281 14.26 9.06 -10.03
CA ALA A 281 15.13 8.98 -11.20
C ALA A 281 15.53 7.53 -11.55
N ASP A 282 15.81 6.68 -10.57
CA ASP A 282 16.14 5.27 -10.79
C ASP A 282 14.93 4.51 -11.36
N ALA A 283 13.74 4.81 -10.85
CA ALA A 283 12.48 4.31 -11.36
C ALA A 283 12.26 4.68 -12.83
N LYS A 284 12.52 5.94 -13.19
CA LYS A 284 12.47 6.43 -14.57
C LYS A 284 13.46 5.65 -15.45
N THR A 285 14.71 5.54 -15.02
CA THR A 285 15.76 4.85 -15.78
C THR A 285 15.40 3.39 -16.04
N TYR A 286 14.92 2.65 -15.03
CA TYR A 286 14.49 1.26 -15.20
C TYR A 286 13.24 1.14 -16.10
N SER A 287 12.24 1.98 -15.88
CA SER A 287 11.00 1.99 -16.67
C SER A 287 11.28 2.29 -18.14
N LYS A 288 12.17 3.25 -18.42
CA LYS A 288 12.62 3.56 -19.79
C LYS A 288 13.34 2.39 -20.44
N LYS A 289 14.26 1.71 -19.73
CA LYS A 289 14.92 0.50 -20.25
C LYS A 289 13.91 -0.59 -20.64
N SER A 290 12.92 -0.83 -19.78
CA SER A 290 11.86 -1.83 -20.00
C SER A 290 10.93 -1.44 -21.16
N SER A 291 10.58 -0.16 -21.28
CA SER A 291 9.78 0.35 -22.39
C SER A 291 10.53 0.28 -23.72
N ASP A 292 11.82 0.64 -23.73
CA ASP A 292 12.65 0.60 -24.94
C ASP A 292 12.91 -0.83 -25.41
N PHE A 293 12.98 -1.82 -24.51
CA PHE A 293 13.02 -3.23 -24.89
C PHE A 293 11.83 -3.60 -25.78
N VAL A 294 10.62 -3.28 -25.36
CA VAL A 294 9.43 -3.60 -26.15
C VAL A 294 9.39 -2.77 -27.43
N ARG A 295 9.64 -1.47 -27.34
CA ARG A 295 9.52 -0.56 -28.48
C ARG A 295 10.58 -0.81 -29.56
N VAL A 296 11.82 -1.06 -29.15
CA VAL A 296 12.99 -1.14 -30.04
C VAL A 296 13.41 -2.57 -30.30
N ASN A 297 13.64 -3.38 -29.26
CA ASN A 297 14.15 -4.74 -29.44
C ASN A 297 13.06 -5.69 -29.95
N LEU A 298 11.83 -5.59 -29.44
CA LEU A 298 10.71 -6.41 -29.91
C LEU A 298 9.94 -5.78 -31.08
N GLY A 299 10.13 -4.48 -31.35
CA GLY A 299 9.42 -3.77 -32.41
C GLY A 299 7.93 -3.51 -32.11
N GLY A 300 7.50 -3.59 -30.85
CA GLY A 300 6.12 -3.30 -30.43
C GLY A 300 5.55 -4.30 -29.44
N SER A 301 4.45 -3.93 -28.78
CA SER A 301 3.82 -4.72 -27.72
C SER A 301 3.23 -6.04 -28.21
N ALA A 302 2.75 -6.09 -29.45
CA ALA A 302 2.19 -7.31 -30.06
C ALA A 302 3.19 -8.48 -30.13
N ASN A 303 4.49 -8.20 -30.01
CA ASN A 303 5.56 -9.21 -30.01
C ASN A 303 5.96 -9.66 -28.61
N ILE A 304 5.35 -9.12 -27.55
CA ILE A 304 5.62 -9.53 -26.17
C ILE A 304 5.21 -11.00 -25.98
N LYS A 305 6.11 -11.80 -25.40
CA LYS A 305 5.89 -13.17 -24.95
C LYS A 305 5.98 -13.32 -23.44
N ASP A 306 5.51 -14.46 -22.94
CA ASP A 306 5.43 -14.86 -21.53
C ASP A 306 6.74 -15.44 -20.98
N GLY A 307 7.88 -14.94 -21.43
CA GLY A 307 9.16 -15.29 -20.83
C GLY A 307 10.36 -15.00 -21.71
N TYR A 308 11.44 -14.52 -21.07
CA TYR A 308 12.71 -14.20 -21.72
C TYR A 308 13.88 -14.68 -20.87
N ASN A 309 14.96 -15.11 -21.53
CA ASN A 309 16.25 -15.14 -20.88
C ASN A 309 16.75 -13.71 -20.71
N GLN A 310 17.72 -13.48 -19.81
CA GLN A 310 18.17 -12.11 -19.50
C GLN A 310 18.86 -11.43 -20.68
N ASP A 311 19.40 -12.19 -21.64
CA ASP A 311 19.93 -11.67 -22.91
C ASP A 311 18.85 -11.23 -23.92
N GLY A 312 17.57 -11.36 -23.56
CA GLY A 312 16.41 -11.01 -24.37
C GLY A 312 15.93 -12.10 -25.32
N SER A 313 16.60 -13.26 -25.39
CA SER A 313 16.12 -14.40 -26.16
C SER A 313 14.83 -14.96 -25.55
N LEU A 314 13.93 -15.43 -26.41
CA LEU A 314 12.63 -15.95 -25.99
C LEU A 314 12.79 -17.22 -25.17
N SER A 315 12.00 -17.30 -24.10
CA SER A 315 11.90 -18.49 -23.26
C SER A 315 10.44 -18.91 -22.98
N GLY A 316 9.49 -18.07 -23.38
CA GLY A 316 8.05 -18.33 -23.49
C GLY A 316 7.55 -18.12 -24.93
N GLN A 317 6.27 -18.40 -25.16
CA GLN A 317 5.64 -18.40 -26.50
C GLN A 317 4.27 -17.70 -26.55
N TYR A 318 3.61 -17.54 -25.40
CA TYR A 318 2.27 -16.98 -25.30
C TYR A 318 2.31 -15.47 -25.14
N HIS A 319 1.30 -14.79 -25.66
CA HIS A 319 1.12 -13.35 -25.52
C HIS A 319 -0.05 -13.11 -24.57
N ASN A 320 0.21 -12.58 -23.37
CA ASN A 320 -0.78 -12.52 -22.28
C ASN A 320 -0.66 -11.23 -21.45
N ALA A 321 -1.70 -10.97 -20.65
CA ALA A 321 -1.85 -9.70 -19.96
C ALA A 321 -0.82 -9.47 -18.83
N THR A 322 -0.28 -10.53 -18.23
CA THR A 322 0.74 -10.47 -17.19
C THR A 322 1.98 -9.73 -17.67
N PHE A 323 2.46 -10.05 -18.86
CA PHE A 323 3.68 -9.46 -19.43
C PHE A 323 3.36 -8.16 -20.17
N VAL A 324 2.32 -8.15 -21.00
CA VAL A 324 1.95 -6.97 -21.80
C VAL A 324 1.64 -5.78 -20.90
N GLY A 325 0.87 -5.98 -19.84
CA GLY A 325 0.45 -4.88 -18.99
C GLY A 325 1.57 -4.34 -18.10
N ALA A 326 2.48 -5.19 -17.62
CA ALA A 326 3.65 -4.72 -16.88
C ALA A 326 4.54 -3.81 -17.73
N PHE A 327 4.83 -4.22 -18.96
CA PHE A 327 5.60 -3.37 -19.88
C PHE A 327 4.84 -2.11 -20.29
N ALA A 328 3.50 -2.17 -20.44
CA ALA A 328 2.68 -0.99 -20.65
C ALA A 328 2.78 0.00 -19.47
N CYS A 329 2.79 -0.49 -18.22
CA CYS A 329 3.04 0.36 -17.05
C CYS A 329 4.43 1.00 -17.09
N ALA A 330 5.48 0.26 -17.44
CA ALA A 330 6.81 0.84 -17.63
C ALA A 330 6.86 1.91 -18.73
N ALA A 331 6.05 1.80 -19.78
CA ALA A 331 5.96 2.83 -20.82
C ALA A 331 5.42 4.18 -20.30
N MET A 332 4.77 4.24 -19.11
CA MET A 332 4.44 5.50 -18.44
C MET A 332 5.69 6.26 -17.97
N GLY A 333 6.76 5.53 -17.64
CA GLY A 333 8.09 6.08 -17.37
C GLY A 333 8.99 6.23 -18.59
N GLY A 334 8.49 5.84 -19.76
CA GLY A 334 9.14 6.03 -21.05
C GLY A 334 8.95 7.42 -21.63
N GLU A 335 9.32 7.59 -22.89
CA GLU A 335 9.33 8.90 -23.59
C GLU A 335 8.49 8.88 -24.88
N ASN A 336 7.81 7.76 -25.19
CA ASN A 336 7.12 7.58 -26.45
C ASN A 336 5.61 7.38 -26.26
N GLN A 337 4.84 8.43 -26.52
CA GLN A 337 3.38 8.45 -26.35
C GLN A 337 2.66 7.41 -27.21
N THR A 338 3.06 7.25 -28.47
CA THR A 338 2.45 6.27 -29.38
C THR A 338 2.64 4.85 -28.87
N HIS A 339 3.85 4.51 -28.44
CA HIS A 339 4.16 3.19 -27.88
C HIS A 339 3.35 2.89 -26.61
N LEU A 340 3.23 3.85 -25.69
CA LEU A 340 2.37 3.68 -24.50
C LEU A 340 0.90 3.46 -24.89
N THR A 341 0.37 4.29 -25.79
CA THR A 341 -1.01 4.16 -26.27
C THR A 341 -1.25 2.80 -26.96
N THR A 342 -0.33 2.34 -27.80
CA THR A 342 -0.40 1.01 -28.43
C THR A 342 -0.36 -0.10 -27.39
N SER A 343 0.55 -0.03 -26.42
CA SER A 343 0.69 -1.06 -25.37
C SER A 343 -0.54 -1.11 -24.44
N TYR A 344 -1.16 0.03 -24.16
CA TYR A 344 -2.43 0.11 -23.44
C TYR A 344 -3.57 -0.57 -24.21
N ASN A 345 -3.72 -0.25 -25.50
CA ASN A 345 -4.77 -0.84 -26.33
C ASN A 345 -4.59 -2.35 -26.49
N ASP A 346 -3.34 -2.79 -26.63
CA ASP A 346 -2.95 -4.19 -26.70
C ASP A 346 -3.39 -4.94 -25.43
N LEU A 347 -2.96 -4.45 -24.25
CA LEU A 347 -3.40 -4.98 -22.96
C LEU A 347 -4.93 -5.06 -22.86
N ASN A 348 -5.64 -3.98 -23.23
CA ASN A 348 -7.09 -3.93 -23.10
C ASN A 348 -7.77 -5.01 -23.96
N SER A 349 -7.20 -5.32 -25.13
CA SER A 349 -7.72 -6.32 -26.07
C SER A 349 -7.60 -7.77 -25.59
N LEU A 350 -6.71 -8.07 -24.64
CA LEU A 350 -6.46 -9.43 -24.16
C LEU A 350 -7.59 -9.94 -23.27
N GLY A 351 -8.28 -11.01 -23.67
CA GLY A 351 -9.39 -11.60 -22.91
C GLY A 351 -9.01 -12.91 -22.25
N GLU A 352 -8.69 -12.89 -20.95
CA GLU A 352 -8.26 -14.09 -20.20
C GLU A 352 -9.02 -14.26 -18.87
N PRO A 353 -10.36 -14.17 -18.85
CA PRO A 353 -11.16 -13.96 -17.62
C PRO A 353 -11.11 -15.13 -16.62
N THR A 354 -10.65 -16.30 -17.04
CA THR A 354 -10.52 -17.51 -16.20
C THR A 354 -9.11 -17.73 -15.67
N SER A 355 -8.11 -17.01 -16.18
CA SER A 355 -6.74 -17.07 -15.67
C SER A 355 -6.61 -16.13 -14.48
N TYR A 356 -6.47 -16.68 -13.27
CA TYR A 356 -6.39 -15.88 -12.05
C TYR A 356 -5.28 -14.83 -12.17
N PHE A 357 -4.07 -15.26 -12.54
CA PHE A 357 -2.91 -14.38 -12.54
C PHE A 357 -3.01 -13.33 -13.65
N ASN A 358 -3.33 -13.73 -14.88
CA ASN A 358 -3.40 -12.81 -16.02
C ASN A 358 -4.53 -11.79 -15.84
N GLN A 359 -5.73 -12.21 -15.44
CA GLN A 359 -6.86 -11.28 -15.26
C GLN A 359 -6.67 -10.36 -14.04
N THR A 360 -6.12 -10.87 -12.93
CA THR A 360 -5.88 -10.04 -11.73
C THR A 360 -4.87 -8.95 -12.03
N LEU A 361 -3.72 -9.31 -12.63
CA LEU A 361 -2.69 -8.35 -12.99
C LEU A 361 -3.16 -7.39 -14.09
N LYS A 362 -3.89 -7.85 -15.11
CA LYS A 362 -4.53 -6.98 -16.10
C LYS A 362 -5.34 -5.86 -15.42
N THR A 363 -6.13 -6.23 -14.41
CA THR A 363 -7.00 -5.30 -13.71
C THR A 363 -6.17 -4.28 -12.91
N LEU A 364 -5.15 -4.71 -12.17
CA LEU A 364 -4.23 -3.81 -11.45
C LEU A 364 -3.48 -2.85 -12.39
N TYR A 365 -2.98 -3.36 -13.53
CA TYR A 365 -2.28 -2.56 -14.52
C TYR A 365 -3.20 -1.51 -15.15
N LEU A 366 -4.45 -1.89 -15.49
CA LEU A 366 -5.44 -0.95 -15.98
C LEU A 366 -5.81 0.10 -14.92
N PHE A 367 -5.85 -0.25 -13.64
CA PHE A 367 -6.05 0.75 -12.58
C PHE A 367 -4.93 1.79 -12.62
N LEU A 368 -3.66 1.38 -12.74
CA LEU A 368 -2.56 2.34 -12.87
C LEU A 368 -2.65 3.15 -14.17
N LEU A 369 -2.74 2.49 -15.32
CA LEU A 369 -2.72 3.11 -16.65
C LEU A 369 -3.87 4.12 -16.87
N THR A 370 -4.97 3.98 -16.14
CA THR A 370 -6.15 4.84 -16.23
C THR A 370 -6.29 5.84 -15.07
N GLY A 371 -5.31 5.92 -14.16
CA GLY A 371 -5.32 6.90 -13.06
C GLY A 371 -6.19 6.51 -11.86
N ASN A 372 -6.45 5.21 -11.70
CA ASN A 372 -7.25 4.64 -10.61
C ASN A 372 -6.41 3.92 -9.55
N PHE A 373 -5.08 3.88 -9.69
CA PHE A 373 -4.12 3.41 -8.69
C PHE A 373 -3.21 4.58 -8.28
N TYR A 374 -3.72 5.44 -7.40
CA TYR A 374 -3.10 6.73 -7.06
C TYR A 374 -2.45 6.70 -5.68
N LEU A 375 -1.39 7.48 -5.47
CA LEU A 375 -0.85 7.70 -4.12
C LEU A 375 -1.93 8.41 -3.27
N PRO A 376 -2.47 7.80 -2.19
CA PRO A 376 -3.43 8.47 -1.33
C PRO A 376 -2.79 9.75 -0.79
N GLN A 377 -3.50 10.89 -0.91
CA GLN A 377 -3.03 12.12 -0.27
C GLN A 377 -2.94 11.83 1.23
N ASN A 378 -1.82 12.19 1.86
CA ASN A 378 -1.64 11.98 3.29
C ASN A 378 -2.91 12.48 3.98
N ALA A 379 -3.66 11.55 4.58
CA ALA A 379 -4.61 11.91 5.62
C ALA A 379 -3.81 12.80 6.55
N THR A 380 -4.23 14.05 6.65
CA THR A 380 -3.58 15.14 7.39
C THR A 380 -2.89 14.59 8.64
N LEU A 381 -1.69 15.09 8.95
CA LEU A 381 -1.04 14.89 10.25
C LEU A 381 -2.11 14.95 11.32
N SER A 382 -2.52 13.78 11.83
CA SER A 382 -3.53 13.74 12.88
C SER A 382 -2.80 14.25 14.10
N THR A 383 -3.31 15.33 14.70
CA THR A 383 -2.75 15.83 15.95
C THR A 383 -2.81 14.78 17.06
N GLY A 384 -3.59 13.70 16.90
CA GLY A 384 -3.67 12.59 17.85
C GLY A 384 -2.34 11.90 18.15
N ASP A 385 -1.40 11.82 17.20
CA ASP A 385 -0.06 11.24 17.45
C ASP A 385 0.82 12.18 18.32
N PHE A 386 0.47 13.47 18.39
CA PHE A 386 1.15 14.53 19.15
C PHE A 386 0.29 15.12 20.30
N GLU A 387 -0.92 14.62 20.55
CA GLU A 387 -1.81 15.08 21.61
C GLU A 387 -1.71 14.16 22.82
N LEU A 388 -1.57 14.75 24.01
CA LEU A 388 -1.81 14.03 25.26
C LEU A 388 -3.28 13.61 25.32
N GLU A 389 -3.58 12.41 25.82
CA GLU A 389 -4.97 11.95 25.92
C GLU A 389 -5.82 12.97 26.71
N LYS A 390 -6.94 13.40 26.10
CA LYS A 390 -7.79 14.46 26.66
C LYS A 390 -8.34 14.13 28.05
N SER A 391 -8.44 12.83 28.38
CA SER A 391 -8.84 12.23 29.65
C SER A 391 -7.75 12.31 30.73
N ALA A 392 -6.47 12.33 30.35
CA ALA A 392 -5.34 12.37 31.27
C ALA A 392 -5.04 13.78 31.81
N VAL A 393 -5.61 14.83 31.20
CA VAL A 393 -5.38 16.23 31.60
C VAL A 393 -6.68 16.96 31.92
N THR A 394 -6.82 17.38 33.18
CA THR A 394 -7.98 18.14 33.69
C THR A 394 -7.55 19.45 34.34
N LEU A 395 -8.43 20.47 34.25
CA LEU A 395 -8.23 21.78 34.86
C LEU A 395 -9.41 22.10 35.78
N TYR A 396 -9.15 22.36 37.06
CA TYR A 396 -10.20 22.66 38.03
C TYR A 396 -9.73 23.58 39.18
N PRO A 397 -10.52 24.58 39.62
CA PRO A 397 -11.79 25.01 39.02
C PRO A 397 -11.59 25.79 37.71
N ASN A 398 -12.59 25.75 36.84
CA ASN A 398 -12.67 26.57 35.63
C ASN A 398 -14.14 26.90 35.34
N PRO A 399 -14.59 28.16 35.49
CA PRO A 399 -13.80 29.37 35.77
C PRO A 399 -13.12 29.37 37.16
N SER A 400 -12.04 30.14 37.29
CA SER A 400 -11.32 30.39 38.55
C SER A 400 -11.28 31.89 38.86
N THR A 401 -11.10 32.26 40.14
CA THR A 401 -10.90 33.66 40.58
C THR A 401 -9.44 34.04 40.77
N THR A 402 -8.58 33.08 41.13
CA THR A 402 -7.18 33.35 41.51
C THR A 402 -6.27 32.18 41.15
N GLU A 403 -6.69 30.94 41.39
CA GLU A 403 -5.89 29.75 41.17
C GLU A 403 -6.69 28.57 40.61
N PHE A 404 -6.03 27.71 39.84
CA PHE A 404 -6.60 26.45 39.36
C PHE A 404 -5.54 25.34 39.42
N THR A 405 -6.01 24.10 39.55
CA THR A 405 -5.18 22.91 39.54
C THR A 405 -5.16 22.29 38.15
N VAL A 406 -3.96 22.01 37.66
CA VAL A 406 -3.70 21.18 36.48
C VAL A 406 -3.43 19.76 36.96
N SER A 407 -4.24 18.79 36.55
CA SER A 407 -3.88 17.38 36.66
C SER A 407 -3.22 16.94 35.37
N ALA A 408 -1.97 16.48 35.39
CA ALA A 408 -1.19 16.05 34.23
C ALA A 408 -0.04 15.10 34.66
N PRO A 409 0.59 14.33 33.76
CA PRO A 409 1.74 13.50 34.11
C PRO A 409 2.86 14.30 34.78
N GLN A 410 3.62 13.66 35.68
CA GLN A 410 4.82 14.26 36.28
C GLN A 410 5.82 14.68 35.19
N GLU A 411 6.67 15.66 35.49
CA GLU A 411 7.66 16.23 34.56
C GLU A 411 7.08 16.97 33.35
N SER A 412 5.75 17.08 33.23
CA SER A 412 5.11 17.89 32.18
C SER A 412 5.48 19.37 32.31
N MET A 413 5.75 20.02 31.18
CA MET A 413 5.88 21.48 31.11
C MET A 413 4.51 22.12 30.96
N ILE A 414 4.14 23.01 31.88
CA ILE A 414 2.89 23.76 31.88
C ILE A 414 3.20 25.22 31.54
N SER A 415 2.66 25.71 30.43
CA SER A 415 2.76 27.11 29.98
C SER A 415 1.39 27.76 29.99
N VAL A 416 1.27 28.89 30.68
CA VAL A 416 0.09 29.76 30.69
C VAL A 416 0.32 30.88 29.68
N ILE A 417 -0.60 31.00 28.72
CA ILE A 417 -0.50 31.97 27.62
C ILE A 417 -1.75 32.86 27.66
N SER A 418 -1.56 34.17 27.54
CA SER A 418 -2.68 35.12 27.47
C SER A 418 -3.46 34.98 26.16
N SER A 419 -4.65 35.59 26.07
CA SER A 419 -5.43 35.60 24.82
C SER A 419 -4.75 36.35 23.67
N GLN A 420 -3.74 37.17 23.96
CA GLN A 420 -2.90 37.85 22.97
C GLN A 420 -1.67 37.03 22.55
N GLY A 421 -1.47 35.84 23.11
CA GLY A 421 -0.34 34.95 22.78
C GLY A 421 0.92 35.16 23.64
N SER A 422 0.88 36.05 24.64
CA SER A 422 2.03 36.29 25.52
C SER A 422 2.18 35.18 26.56
N LEU A 423 3.40 34.70 26.80
CA LEU A 423 3.70 33.78 27.89
C LEU A 423 3.58 34.50 29.24
N VAL A 424 2.65 34.04 30.09
CA VAL A 424 2.35 34.62 31.40
C VAL A 424 3.14 33.90 32.50
N LEU A 425 3.17 32.57 32.42
CA LEU A 425 3.83 31.70 33.40
C LEU A 425 4.28 30.42 32.70
N GLN A 426 5.41 29.88 33.12
CA GLN A 426 5.85 28.55 32.71
C GLN A 426 6.47 27.82 33.89
N GLN A 427 6.06 26.58 34.14
CA GLN A 427 6.65 25.75 35.18
C GLN A 427 6.60 24.27 34.82
N LYS A 428 7.53 23.50 35.39
CA LYS A 428 7.55 22.04 35.27
C LYS A 428 6.73 21.43 36.41
N ALA A 429 5.88 20.46 36.10
CA ALA A 429 5.09 19.74 37.08
C ALA A 429 5.98 18.78 37.88
N THR A 430 6.02 18.95 39.20
CA THR A 430 6.74 18.05 40.14
C THR A 430 5.85 16.95 40.70
N SER A 431 4.53 17.06 40.51
CA SER A 431 3.52 16.10 40.92
C SER A 431 2.38 16.06 39.92
N GLU A 432 1.57 14.99 39.97
CA GLU A 432 0.43 14.82 39.05
C GLU A 432 -0.60 15.94 39.14
N ARG A 433 -0.67 16.62 40.29
CA ARG A 433 -1.47 17.82 40.49
C ARG A 433 -0.54 19.00 40.72
N THR A 434 -0.73 20.04 39.93
CA THR A 434 0.07 21.26 39.99
C THR A 434 -0.85 22.47 40.07
N THR A 435 -0.74 23.25 41.15
CA THR A 435 -1.51 24.50 41.32
C THR A 435 -0.86 25.63 40.54
N ILE A 436 -1.68 26.35 39.78
CA ILE A 436 -1.29 27.55 39.02
C ILE A 436 -2.02 28.75 39.62
N ASN A 437 -1.25 29.74 40.06
CA ASN A 437 -1.77 30.97 40.66
C ASN A 437 -1.62 32.13 39.67
N LEU A 438 -2.74 32.76 39.32
CA LEU A 438 -2.84 33.92 38.43
C LEU A 438 -3.46 35.14 39.15
N ALA A 439 -3.36 35.23 40.48
CA ALA A 439 -3.97 36.31 41.26
C ALA A 439 -3.53 37.73 40.83
N ASN A 440 -2.36 37.86 40.21
CA ASN A 440 -1.82 39.13 39.72
C ASN A 440 -2.13 39.41 38.24
N GLN A 441 -3.02 38.62 37.63
CA GLN A 441 -3.39 38.74 36.22
C GLN A 441 -4.82 39.29 36.07
N SER A 442 -5.08 40.01 34.98
CA SER A 442 -6.41 40.56 34.72
C SER A 442 -7.43 39.45 34.43
N ALA A 443 -8.70 39.69 34.79
CA ALA A 443 -9.79 38.81 34.39
C ALA A 443 -9.82 38.62 32.87
N GLY A 444 -10.04 37.39 32.40
CA GLY A 444 -9.94 37.07 30.99
C GLY A 444 -9.75 35.59 30.68
N VAL A 445 -9.47 35.31 29.40
CA VAL A 445 -9.24 33.95 28.90
C VAL A 445 -7.74 33.68 28.81
N TYR A 446 -7.32 32.55 29.36
CA TYR A 446 -5.96 32.04 29.30
C TYR A 446 -5.93 30.65 28.66
N PHE A 447 -4.85 30.37 27.94
CA PHE A 447 -4.59 29.07 27.32
C PHE A 447 -3.47 28.36 28.08
N ILE A 448 -3.77 27.17 28.57
CA ILE A 448 -2.84 26.33 29.31
C ILE A 448 -2.33 25.27 28.35
N LYS A 449 -1.09 25.40 27.91
CA LYS A 449 -0.39 24.39 27.11
C LYS A 449 0.38 23.48 28.05
N ILE A 450 0.05 22.19 28.03
CA ILE A 450 0.75 21.13 28.76
C ILE A 450 1.53 20.31 27.73
N SER A 451 2.83 20.14 27.91
CA SER A 451 3.66 19.28 27.06
C SER A 451 4.45 18.27 27.87
N HIS A 452 4.48 17.02 27.41
CA HIS A 452 5.22 15.91 28.00
C HIS A 452 5.81 15.08 26.86
N ASP A 453 7.12 14.84 26.89
CA ASP A 453 7.90 14.32 25.77
C ASP A 453 7.62 15.09 24.45
N ASN A 454 7.23 14.39 23.39
CA ASN A 454 6.87 14.95 22.09
C ASN A 454 5.35 15.24 21.95
N LYS A 455 4.58 15.16 23.03
CA LYS A 455 3.12 15.37 23.01
C LYS A 455 2.74 16.66 23.73
N SER A 456 1.66 17.30 23.29
CA SER A 456 1.11 18.47 23.97
C SER A 456 -0.41 18.57 23.87
N ILE A 457 -1.02 19.25 24.82
CA ILE A 457 -2.45 19.57 24.82
C ILE A 457 -2.64 21.00 25.30
N THR A 458 -3.55 21.74 24.65
CA THR A 458 -3.93 23.08 25.09
C THR A 458 -5.36 23.06 25.60
N LYS A 459 -5.57 23.59 26.81
CA LYS A 459 -6.88 23.73 27.46
C LYS A 459 -7.14 25.21 27.74
N LYS A 460 -8.41 25.61 27.77
CA LYS A 460 -8.83 26.99 28.04
C LYS A 460 -9.22 27.14 29.51
N VAL A 461 -8.77 28.20 30.18
CA VAL A 461 -9.20 28.64 31.51
C VAL A 461 -9.80 30.04 31.44
N ILE A 462 -10.87 30.27 32.19
CA ILE A 462 -11.49 31.57 32.38
C ILE A 462 -11.14 32.07 33.79
N LEU A 463 -10.42 33.18 33.88
CA LEU A 463 -10.17 33.91 35.12
C LEU A 463 -11.25 35.00 35.27
N LYS A 464 -11.97 35.00 36.39
CA LYS A 464 -13.07 35.92 36.68
C LYS A 464 -12.62 37.16 37.44
#